data_AF-A0A183FQR1-F1
#
_entry.id   AF-A0A183FQR1-F1
#
_cell.length_a   1.000
_cell.length_b   1.000
_cell.length_c   1.000
_cell.angle_alpha   90.00
_cell.angle_beta   90.00
_cell.angle_gamma   90.00
#
_symmetry.space_group_name_H-M   'P 1'
#
loop_
_entity.id
_entity.type
_entity.pdbx_description
1 polymer ?
#
loop_
_entity_poly.entity_id
_entity_poly.type
_entity_poly.pdbx_seq_one_letter_code
_entity_poly.pdbx_strand_id
1 'polypeptide(L)'
;MAKVGAAPAAAEPLFRQLMPNNQRQRAPYYASPYEETLAYLDRLGGVQTLRDQLRETSVRLGDSKTENERLRYLYNSNESSSLTALRKSLAVAEQDVRKKQEEMEELRSQLVNQDYEQRVAALQPRLTTMLRVQLSAIANIAKSHIFDQRLSISEDIVELRQMLDDVGDGDLEEIQKILEQTTVLYDQVRLPSDCFSTSFGALQPLWKHFPICVRMQISRGVVVPSQSDSWTMTEPAEGESDFFDDDDEDTKQDSEWQAEMTAIQNTHQSELETIRHHYEHQMKVLRERIEHEEARRRKLQEELVQITVSDMGISYLTCQFLNPPLFQTRNDQSLTTVKASFEDVLEEQRTGFQEEMEQLRKEHQRELDEEKAATRLALEAVRRAHEEELKQAALKKVNGEKDRDVTRQNAMLEQMREELTNLSAAYSAKCVENAQLDERLSALMEERERENEK
;
A
#
# COMPACT_ATOMS: atom_id res chain seq x y z
N MET A 1 -79.36 -8.29 -2.57
CA MET A 1 -80.82 -8.17 -2.71
C MET A 1 -81.08 -7.45 -4.03
N ALA A 2 -81.45 -8.17 -5.11
CA ALA A 2 -82.84 -8.38 -5.61
C ALA A 2 -83.38 -7.13 -6.34
N LYS A 3 -84.06 -7.16 -7.50
CA LYS A 3 -84.44 -8.17 -8.51
C LYS A 3 -85.15 -7.37 -9.64
N VAL A 4 -84.89 -7.74 -10.90
CA VAL A 4 -85.89 -7.97 -11.98
C VAL A 4 -86.79 -6.83 -12.50
N GLY A 5 -86.87 -6.74 -13.83
CA GLY A 5 -88.02 -6.19 -14.58
C GLY A 5 -87.81 -6.32 -16.09
N ALA A 6 -88.71 -7.04 -16.78
CA ALA A 6 -88.60 -7.50 -18.16
C ALA A 6 -89.41 -6.65 -19.19
N ALA A 7 -89.15 -6.98 -20.48
CA ALA A 7 -89.63 -6.53 -21.81
C ALA A 7 -91.11 -6.10 -22.03
N PRO A 8 -91.48 -5.50 -23.20
CA PRO A 8 -91.76 -6.23 -24.47
C PRO A 8 -91.25 -5.51 -25.76
N ALA A 9 -90.77 -6.18 -26.81
CA ALA A 9 -91.45 -6.90 -27.90
C ALA A 9 -92.32 -6.03 -28.84
N ALA A 10 -91.82 -5.74 -30.04
CA ALA A 10 -92.59 -5.36 -31.22
C ALA A 10 -92.39 -6.42 -32.31
N ALA A 11 -93.50 -6.96 -32.80
CA ALA A 11 -93.61 -8.04 -33.75
C ALA A 11 -93.82 -7.51 -35.17
N GLU A 12 -93.25 -8.18 -36.18
CA GLU A 12 -93.80 -8.29 -37.55
C GLU A 12 -93.00 -9.34 -38.36
N PRO A 13 -93.57 -9.96 -39.42
CA PRO A 13 -94.22 -11.25 -39.25
C PRO A 13 -93.55 -12.41 -40.01
N LEU A 14 -93.81 -13.61 -39.48
CA LEU A 14 -93.57 -14.92 -40.07
C LEU A 14 -94.35 -15.10 -41.38
N PHE A 15 -93.79 -14.71 -42.53
CA PHE A 15 -94.25 -15.21 -43.83
C PHE A 15 -93.19 -15.09 -44.94
N ARG A 16 -92.03 -15.76 -44.76
CA ARG A 16 -91.10 -16.04 -45.89
C ARG A 16 -90.15 -17.21 -45.64
N GLN A 17 -90.63 -18.22 -44.92
CA GLN A 17 -90.09 -19.58 -45.04
C GLN A 17 -91.10 -20.35 -45.89
N LEU A 18 -90.59 -21.16 -46.83
CA LEU A 18 -91.31 -21.99 -47.81
C LEU A 18 -91.49 -21.34 -49.19
N MET A 19 -90.42 -21.30 -50.00
CA MET A 19 -90.42 -21.87 -51.36
C MET A 19 -88.97 -22.05 -51.86
N PRO A 20 -88.62 -23.22 -52.44
CA PRO A 20 -87.29 -23.50 -52.98
C PRO A 20 -87.19 -22.99 -54.42
N ASN A 21 -86.43 -21.91 -54.66
CA ASN A 21 -86.15 -21.45 -56.02
C ASN A 21 -84.83 -22.01 -56.53
N ASN A 22 -84.99 -23.13 -57.23
CA ASN A 22 -84.09 -23.64 -58.25
C ASN A 22 -83.56 -22.52 -59.16
N GLN A 23 -82.24 -22.56 -59.36
CA GLN A 23 -81.55 -22.32 -60.63
C GLN A 23 -82.15 -21.26 -61.57
N ARG A 24 -81.66 -20.02 -61.44
CA ARG A 24 -81.42 -19.20 -62.63
C ARG A 24 -79.95 -19.32 -63.00
N GLN A 25 -79.69 -20.14 -64.02
CA GLN A 25 -78.48 -20.09 -64.83
C GLN A 25 -78.24 -18.63 -65.25
N ARG A 26 -77.18 -18.00 -64.71
CA ARG A 26 -76.60 -16.79 -65.29
C ARG A 26 -75.42 -17.26 -66.15
N ALA A 27 -75.47 -16.88 -67.43
CA ALA A 27 -74.44 -17.11 -68.42
C ALA A 27 -73.06 -16.60 -67.95
N PRO A 28 -71.96 -17.20 -68.42
CA PRO A 28 -70.62 -16.75 -68.07
C PRO A 28 -70.39 -15.35 -68.66
N TYR A 29 -70.19 -14.36 -67.80
CA TYR A 29 -69.65 -13.08 -68.22
C TYR A 29 -68.21 -13.32 -68.68
N TYR A 30 -67.95 -13.14 -69.98
CA TYR A 30 -66.60 -12.98 -70.50
C TYR A 30 -65.96 -11.79 -69.75
N ALA A 31 -64.90 -12.06 -68.98
CA ALA A 31 -64.04 -11.00 -68.46
C ALA A 31 -63.50 -10.21 -69.64
N SER A 32 -63.59 -8.88 -69.57
CA SER A 32 -63.05 -8.01 -70.61
C SER A 32 -61.53 -8.21 -70.68
N PRO A 33 -60.93 -8.42 -71.87
CA PRO A 33 -59.49 -8.61 -72.01
C PRO A 33 -58.64 -7.51 -71.34
N TYR A 34 -59.21 -6.32 -71.16
CA TYR A 34 -58.58 -5.18 -70.51
C TYR A 34 -58.45 -5.32 -68.98
N GLU A 35 -59.40 -5.96 -68.30
CA GLU A 35 -59.33 -6.15 -66.84
C GLU A 35 -58.28 -7.20 -66.44
N GLU A 36 -58.12 -8.24 -67.26
CA GLU A 36 -57.11 -9.27 -67.05
C GLU A 36 -55.69 -8.73 -67.32
N THR A 37 -55.53 -7.85 -68.32
CA THR A 37 -54.25 -7.17 -68.57
C THR A 37 -53.86 -6.19 -67.46
N LEU A 38 -54.81 -5.47 -66.86
CA LEU A 38 -54.52 -4.56 -65.75
C LEU A 38 -54.09 -5.32 -64.48
N ALA A 39 -54.75 -6.44 -64.16
CA ALA A 39 -54.36 -7.30 -63.04
C ALA A 39 -53.02 -8.02 -63.27
N TYR A 40 -52.59 -8.19 -64.53
CA TYR A 40 -51.27 -8.72 -64.87
C TYR A 40 -50.18 -7.64 -64.73
N LEU A 41 -50.46 -6.41 -65.16
CA LEU A 41 -49.54 -5.28 -65.00
C LEU A 41 -49.31 -4.91 -63.52
N ASP A 42 -50.36 -4.97 -62.69
CA ASP A 42 -50.25 -4.72 -61.25
C ASP A 42 -49.41 -5.82 -60.54
N ARG A 43 -49.58 -7.09 -60.95
CA ARG A 43 -48.72 -8.20 -60.50
C ARG A 43 -47.27 -8.05 -60.95
N LEU A 44 -47.04 -7.59 -62.17
CA LEU A 44 -45.70 -7.27 -62.65
C LEU A 44 -45.06 -6.13 -61.86
N GLY A 45 -45.84 -5.11 -61.48
CA GLY A 45 -45.42 -4.03 -60.59
C GLY A 45 -45.00 -4.56 -59.21
N GLY A 46 -45.80 -5.44 -58.60
CA GLY A 46 -45.47 -6.09 -57.33
C GLY A 46 -44.18 -6.94 -57.41
N VAL A 47 -43.99 -7.67 -58.50
CA VAL A 47 -42.77 -8.46 -58.75
C VAL A 47 -41.54 -7.56 -58.93
N GLN A 48 -41.70 -6.37 -59.52
CA GLN A 48 -40.61 -5.42 -59.68
C GLN A 48 -40.17 -4.84 -58.33
N THR A 49 -41.13 -4.45 -57.48
CA THR A 49 -40.84 -3.97 -56.11
C THR A 49 -40.12 -5.03 -55.28
N LEU A 50 -40.53 -6.30 -55.37
CA LEU A 50 -39.85 -7.40 -54.68
C LEU A 50 -38.42 -7.63 -55.21
N ARG A 51 -38.20 -7.47 -56.52
CA ARG A 51 -36.85 -7.53 -57.10
C ARG A 51 -35.97 -6.40 -56.59
N ASP A 52 -36.51 -5.20 -56.47
CA ASP A 52 -35.76 -4.04 -55.99
C ASP A 52 -35.44 -4.18 -54.49
N GLN A 53 -36.37 -4.68 -53.67
CA GLN A 53 -36.12 -5.01 -52.27
C GLN A 53 -35.09 -6.14 -52.10
N LEU A 54 -35.11 -7.16 -52.97
CA LEU A 54 -34.12 -8.23 -52.95
C LEU A 54 -32.73 -7.69 -53.34
N ARG A 55 -32.66 -6.79 -54.32
CA ARG A 55 -31.41 -6.14 -54.71
C ARG A 55 -30.87 -5.28 -53.57
N GLU A 56 -31.70 -4.48 -52.91
CA GLU A 56 -31.31 -3.64 -51.78
C GLU A 56 -30.83 -4.47 -50.58
N THR A 57 -31.56 -5.53 -50.21
CA THR A 57 -31.14 -6.44 -49.13
C THR A 57 -29.85 -7.18 -49.46
N SER A 58 -29.65 -7.56 -50.73
CA SER A 58 -28.40 -8.19 -51.18
C SER A 58 -27.20 -7.24 -51.10
N VAL A 59 -27.39 -5.95 -51.40
CA VAL A 59 -26.33 -4.93 -51.23
C VAL A 59 -26.00 -4.73 -49.75
N ARG A 60 -27.02 -4.56 -48.89
CA ARG A 60 -26.81 -4.39 -47.43
C ARG A 60 -26.15 -5.61 -46.78
N LEU A 61 -26.46 -6.81 -47.27
CA LEU A 61 -25.78 -8.03 -46.82
C LEU A 61 -24.32 -8.07 -47.28
N GLY A 62 -24.03 -7.58 -48.48
CA GLY A 62 -22.67 -7.38 -48.97
C GLY A 62 -21.87 -6.44 -48.07
N ASP A 63 -22.42 -5.28 -47.73
CA ASP A 63 -21.79 -4.30 -46.85
C ASP A 63 -21.58 -4.84 -45.42
N SER A 64 -22.55 -5.59 -44.90
CA SER A 64 -22.41 -6.24 -43.59
C SER A 64 -21.36 -7.35 -43.60
N LYS A 65 -21.17 -8.03 -44.73
CA LYS A 65 -20.15 -9.06 -44.90
C LYS A 65 -18.75 -8.45 -44.97
N THR A 66 -18.58 -7.37 -45.74
CA THR A 66 -17.29 -6.67 -45.83
C THR A 66 -16.89 -6.04 -44.49
N GLU A 67 -17.83 -5.47 -43.74
CA GLU A 67 -17.54 -4.98 -42.38
C GLU A 67 -17.20 -6.13 -41.42
N ASN A 68 -17.86 -7.29 -41.52
CA ASN A 68 -17.48 -8.47 -40.74
C ASN A 68 -16.07 -8.99 -41.09
N GLU A 69 -15.69 -8.97 -42.36
CA GLU A 69 -14.34 -9.35 -42.82
C GLU A 69 -13.31 -8.37 -42.25
N ARG A 70 -13.62 -7.06 -42.25
CA ARG A 70 -12.79 -6.00 -41.67
C ARG A 70 -12.62 -6.15 -40.16
N LEU A 71 -13.71 -6.45 -39.44
CA LEU A 71 -13.68 -6.69 -38.00
C LEU A 71 -12.87 -7.94 -37.64
N ARG A 72 -12.95 -9.01 -38.43
CA ARG A 72 -12.12 -10.21 -38.26
C ARG A 72 -10.63 -9.91 -38.45
N TYR A 73 -10.30 -9.07 -39.44
CA TYR A 73 -8.92 -8.65 -39.66
C TYR A 73 -8.38 -7.91 -38.43
N LEU A 74 -9.11 -6.89 -37.96
CA LEU A 74 -8.74 -6.09 -36.77
C LEU A 74 -8.64 -6.93 -35.48
N TYR A 75 -9.53 -7.90 -35.28
CA TYR A 75 -9.50 -8.74 -34.08
C TYR A 75 -8.26 -9.65 -34.08
N ASN A 76 -7.94 -10.26 -35.22
CA ASN A 76 -6.80 -11.16 -35.35
C ASN A 76 -5.45 -10.42 -35.26
N SER A 77 -5.36 -9.18 -35.73
CA SER A 77 -4.14 -8.36 -35.56
C SER A 77 -4.02 -7.73 -34.17
N ASN A 78 -5.14 -7.44 -33.49
CA ASN A 78 -5.10 -6.91 -32.12
C ASN A 78 -4.79 -7.98 -31.06
N GLU A 79 -5.15 -9.25 -31.23
CA GLU A 79 -4.90 -10.28 -30.20
C GLU A 79 -3.40 -10.60 -30.07
N SER A 80 -2.66 -10.64 -31.19
CA SER A 80 -1.20 -10.78 -31.20
C SER A 80 -0.48 -9.50 -30.75
N SER A 81 -0.97 -8.33 -31.16
CA SER A 81 -0.40 -7.03 -30.77
C SER A 81 -0.64 -6.71 -29.28
N SER A 82 -1.84 -6.94 -28.76
CA SER A 82 -2.19 -6.68 -27.36
C SER A 82 -1.46 -7.62 -26.39
N LEU A 83 -1.33 -8.91 -26.71
CA LEU A 83 -0.57 -9.85 -25.89
C LEU A 83 0.93 -9.52 -25.90
N THR A 84 1.47 -9.09 -27.05
CA THR A 84 2.87 -8.69 -27.19
C THR A 84 3.14 -7.37 -26.44
N ALA A 85 2.22 -6.41 -26.52
CA ALA A 85 2.27 -5.17 -25.75
C ALA A 85 2.21 -5.44 -24.23
N LEU A 86 1.34 -6.36 -23.79
CA LEU A 86 1.27 -6.76 -22.38
C LEU A 86 2.55 -7.45 -21.91
N ARG A 87 3.15 -8.33 -22.73
CA ARG A 87 4.44 -8.95 -22.42
C ARG A 87 5.57 -7.92 -22.32
N LYS A 88 5.59 -6.94 -23.22
CA LYS A 88 6.57 -5.84 -23.19
C LYS A 88 6.38 -4.95 -21.96
N SER A 89 5.13 -4.61 -21.63
CA SER A 89 4.80 -3.83 -20.42
C SER A 89 5.16 -4.58 -19.14
N LEU A 90 4.91 -5.89 -19.09
CA LEU A 90 5.31 -6.73 -17.96
C LEU A 90 6.83 -6.77 -17.80
N ALA A 91 7.60 -6.93 -18.89
CA ALA A 91 9.05 -6.91 -18.84
C ALA A 91 9.62 -5.58 -18.31
N VAL A 92 9.02 -4.46 -18.70
CA VAL A 92 9.40 -3.12 -18.20
C VAL A 92 9.06 -2.98 -16.71
N ALA A 93 7.88 -3.43 -16.28
CA ALA A 93 7.48 -3.41 -14.88
C ALA A 93 8.40 -4.30 -14.02
N GLU A 94 8.78 -5.48 -14.51
CA GLU A 94 9.75 -6.33 -13.83
C GLU A 94 11.14 -5.68 -13.72
N GLN A 95 11.58 -4.97 -14.76
CA GLN A 95 12.84 -4.24 -14.73
C GLN A 95 12.82 -3.11 -13.69
N ASP A 96 11.71 -2.39 -13.58
CA ASP A 96 11.54 -1.32 -12.60
C ASP A 96 11.53 -1.87 -11.16
N VAL A 97 10.87 -3.00 -10.93
CA VAL A 97 10.91 -3.69 -9.63
C VAL A 97 12.34 -4.10 -9.26
N ARG A 98 13.13 -4.64 -10.20
CA ARG A 98 14.54 -4.99 -9.95
C ARG A 98 15.36 -3.76 -9.58
N LYS A 99 15.21 -2.67 -10.34
CA LYS A 99 15.92 -1.41 -10.06
C LYS A 99 15.55 -0.84 -8.69
N LYS A 100 14.26 -0.89 -8.31
CA LYS A 100 13.80 -0.45 -6.99
C LYS A 100 14.32 -1.34 -5.87
N GLN A 101 14.49 -2.64 -6.10
CA GLN A 101 15.12 -3.54 -5.14
C GLN A 101 16.60 -3.18 -4.94
N GLU A 102 17.34 -2.91 -6.01
CA GLU A 102 18.74 -2.45 -5.95
C GLU A 102 18.87 -1.12 -5.19
N GLU A 103 18.04 -0.12 -5.52
CA GLU A 103 18.00 1.16 -4.81
C GLU A 103 17.66 0.97 -3.32
N MET A 104 16.73 0.08 -2.99
CA MET A 104 16.36 -0.24 -1.60
C MET A 104 17.49 -0.93 -0.84
N GLU A 105 18.25 -1.80 -1.50
CA GLU A 105 19.40 -2.48 -0.90
C GLU A 105 20.58 -1.52 -0.69
N GLU A 106 20.81 -0.61 -1.64
CA GLU A 106 21.80 0.46 -1.52
C GLU A 106 21.44 1.40 -0.36
N LEU A 107 20.18 1.85 -0.28
CA LEU A 107 19.69 2.69 0.82
C LEU A 107 19.77 1.96 2.17
N ARG A 108 19.46 0.65 2.21
CA ARG A 108 19.63 -0.17 3.42
C ARG A 108 21.10 -0.23 3.86
N SER A 109 22.02 -0.43 2.92
CA SER A 109 23.46 -0.43 3.18
C SER A 109 23.93 0.93 3.73
N GLN A 110 23.47 2.03 3.12
CA GLN A 110 23.78 3.38 3.58
C GLN A 110 23.23 3.66 4.99
N LEU A 111 22.00 3.22 5.30
CA LEU A 111 21.38 3.42 6.62
C LEU A 111 22.10 2.64 7.72
N VAL A 112 22.50 1.40 7.44
CA VAL A 112 23.20 0.53 8.41
C VAL A 112 24.59 1.05 8.72
N ASN A 113 25.32 1.56 7.71
CA ASN A 113 26.70 1.99 7.87
C ASN A 113 26.84 3.40 8.47
N GLN A 114 25.96 4.36 8.11
CA GLN A 114 26.06 5.73 8.64
C GLN A 114 25.88 5.81 10.16
N ASP A 115 24.88 5.10 10.69
CA ASP A 115 24.54 5.18 12.10
C ASP A 115 25.57 4.49 12.99
N TYR A 116 26.19 3.40 12.51
CA TYR A 116 27.21 2.69 13.26
C TYR A 116 28.53 3.46 13.30
N GLU A 117 29.07 3.88 12.15
CA GLU A 117 30.36 4.59 12.09
C GLU A 117 30.31 5.93 12.83
N GLN A 118 29.24 6.73 12.70
CA GLN A 118 29.11 8.00 13.43
C GLN A 118 28.97 7.80 14.95
N ARG A 119 28.20 6.79 15.39
CA ARG A 119 28.05 6.52 16.82
C ARG A 119 29.34 6.00 17.43
N VAL A 120 30.06 5.11 16.73
CA VAL A 120 31.37 4.60 17.13
C VAL A 120 32.38 5.74 17.22
N ALA A 121 32.48 6.58 16.18
CA ALA A 121 33.38 7.73 16.16
C ALA A 121 33.08 8.76 17.26
N ALA A 122 31.81 8.90 17.70
CA ALA A 122 31.44 9.79 18.79
C ALA A 122 31.66 9.19 20.19
N LEU A 123 31.51 7.88 20.35
CA LEU A 123 31.63 7.18 21.64
C LEU A 123 33.08 6.88 22.00
N GLN A 124 33.88 6.47 21.03
CA GLN A 124 35.26 6.07 21.21
C GLN A 124 36.12 7.13 21.94
N PRO A 125 36.21 8.40 21.47
CA PRO A 125 37.02 9.41 22.15
C PRO A 125 36.51 9.71 23.57
N ARG A 126 35.21 9.56 23.84
CA ARG A 126 34.64 9.75 25.18
C ARG A 126 35.05 8.63 26.13
N LEU A 127 35.02 7.37 25.67
CA LEU A 127 35.48 6.21 26.44
C LEU A 127 36.99 6.28 26.70
N THR A 128 37.78 6.63 25.69
CA THR A 128 39.23 6.80 25.81
C THR A 128 39.59 7.90 26.81
N THR A 129 38.94 9.05 26.73
CA THR A 129 39.18 10.17 27.66
C THR A 129 38.83 9.77 29.09
N MET A 130 37.71 9.07 29.27
CA MET A 130 37.32 8.56 30.57
C MET A 130 38.37 7.60 31.13
N LEU A 131 38.74 6.54 30.39
CA LEU A 131 39.74 5.56 30.80
C LEU A 131 41.08 6.21 31.20
N ARG A 132 41.54 7.23 30.46
CA ARG A 132 42.72 8.02 30.83
C ARG A 132 42.58 8.67 32.21
N VAL A 133 41.41 9.25 32.51
CA VAL A 133 41.13 9.86 33.81
C VAL A 133 41.08 8.79 34.91
N GLN A 134 40.48 7.62 34.64
CA GLN A 134 40.41 6.51 35.61
C GLN A 134 41.81 5.97 35.93
N LEU A 135 42.64 5.68 34.91
CA LEU A 135 44.03 5.25 35.08
C LEU A 135 44.89 6.33 35.78
N SER A 136 44.58 7.61 35.61
CA SER A 136 45.22 8.71 36.34
C SER A 136 44.86 8.71 37.82
N ALA A 137 43.59 8.48 38.14
CA ALA A 137 43.14 8.38 39.52
C ALA A 137 43.77 7.17 40.21
N ILE A 138 43.76 5.99 39.57
CA ILE A 138 44.38 4.78 40.11
C ILE A 138 45.89 4.97 40.30
N ALA A 139 46.59 5.58 39.35
CA ALA A 139 48.02 5.90 39.49
C ALA A 139 48.31 6.78 40.71
N ASN A 140 47.45 7.76 40.97
CA ASN A 140 47.61 8.66 42.12
C ASN A 140 47.32 7.94 43.44
N ILE A 141 46.34 7.04 43.48
CA ILE A 141 46.02 6.23 44.66
C ILE A 141 47.14 5.22 44.94
N ALA A 142 47.64 4.54 43.90
CA ALA A 142 48.79 3.64 44.00
C ALA A 142 50.04 4.38 44.51
N LYS A 143 50.27 5.62 44.09
CA LYS A 143 51.32 6.48 44.65
C LYS A 143 51.08 6.82 46.13
N SER A 144 49.85 6.92 46.61
CA SER A 144 49.61 7.20 48.04
C SER A 144 49.78 5.98 48.96
N HIS A 145 49.68 4.75 48.45
CA HIS A 145 49.89 3.55 49.24
C HIS A 145 51.38 3.17 49.31
N ILE A 146 51.86 2.85 50.51
CA ILE A 146 53.29 2.76 50.89
C ILE A 146 53.86 1.32 50.78
N PHE A 147 53.06 0.31 50.42
CA PHE A 147 53.49 -1.10 50.51
C PHE A 147 53.94 -1.73 49.17
N ASP A 148 54.75 -2.79 49.26
CA ASP A 148 55.49 -3.52 48.21
C ASP A 148 54.72 -3.90 46.93
N GLN A 149 53.39 -3.85 46.96
CA GLN A 149 52.51 -4.02 45.79
C GLN A 149 52.56 -2.85 44.79
N ARG A 150 53.23 -1.74 45.16
CA ARG A 150 53.31 -0.49 44.39
C ARG A 150 54.01 -0.63 43.02
N LEU A 151 54.98 -1.53 42.91
CA LEU A 151 55.79 -1.70 41.69
C LEU A 151 54.99 -2.41 40.59
N SER A 152 54.36 -3.55 40.90
CA SER A 152 53.52 -4.31 39.97
C SER A 152 52.37 -3.46 39.42
N ILE A 153 51.62 -2.80 40.31
CA ILE A 153 50.47 -1.96 39.93
C ILE A 153 50.92 -0.76 39.09
N SER A 154 52.12 -0.21 39.33
CA SER A 154 52.62 0.92 38.55
C SER A 154 53.03 0.55 37.13
N GLU A 155 53.57 -0.65 36.92
CA GLU A 155 53.90 -1.18 35.59
C GLU A 155 52.62 -1.47 34.80
N ASP A 156 51.65 -2.16 35.41
CA ASP A 156 50.35 -2.47 34.80
C ASP A 156 49.58 -1.20 34.36
N ILE A 157 49.66 -0.11 35.14
CA ILE A 157 49.02 1.18 34.78
C ILE A 157 49.71 1.84 33.59
N VAL A 158 51.04 1.73 33.49
CA VAL A 158 51.80 2.30 32.36
C VAL A 158 51.51 1.50 31.09
N GLU A 159 51.46 0.18 31.18
CA GLU A 159 51.08 -0.70 30.05
C GLU A 159 49.66 -0.42 29.57
N LEU A 160 48.69 -0.26 30.47
CA LEU A 160 47.31 0.08 30.09
C LEU A 160 47.16 1.46 29.46
N ARG A 161 47.97 2.42 29.88
CA ARG A 161 48.01 3.74 29.23
C ARG A 161 48.59 3.65 27.83
N GLN A 162 49.67 2.89 27.66
CA GLN A 162 50.30 2.69 26.37
C GLN A 162 49.35 1.98 25.41
N MET A 163 48.68 0.90 25.85
CA MET A 163 47.65 0.25 25.06
C MET A 163 46.51 1.21 24.70
N LEU A 164 46.09 2.08 25.62
CA LEU A 164 45.04 3.09 25.36
C LEU A 164 45.49 4.22 24.41
N ASP A 165 46.79 4.50 24.34
CA ASP A 165 47.37 5.45 23.39
C ASP A 165 47.54 4.82 21.99
N ASP A 166 47.68 3.49 21.91
CA ASP A 166 47.88 2.72 20.67
C ASP A 166 46.56 2.20 20.05
N VAL A 167 45.40 2.35 20.71
CA VAL A 167 44.08 1.97 20.18
C VAL A 167 43.78 2.71 18.87
N GLY A 168 43.51 1.97 17.80
CA GLY A 168 43.08 2.51 16.50
C GLY A 168 41.66 3.09 16.51
N ASP A 169 41.38 4.07 15.65
CA ASP A 169 40.03 4.62 15.46
C ASP A 169 39.06 3.50 15.00
N GLY A 170 38.01 3.26 15.78
CA GLY A 170 36.99 2.22 15.56
C GLY A 170 37.09 0.98 16.46
N ASP A 171 38.23 0.73 17.12
CA ASP A 171 38.48 -0.54 17.83
C ASP A 171 37.90 -0.58 19.26
N LEU A 172 36.57 -0.73 19.34
CA LEU A 172 35.83 -0.86 20.61
C LEU A 172 36.18 -2.13 21.41
N GLU A 173 36.62 -3.20 20.74
CA GLU A 173 37.01 -4.45 21.40
C GLU A 173 38.28 -4.26 22.25
N GLU A 174 39.24 -3.49 21.75
CA GLU A 174 40.47 -3.18 22.48
C GLU A 174 40.18 -2.24 23.66
N ILE A 175 39.29 -1.26 23.47
CA ILE A 175 38.79 -0.40 24.56
C ILE A 175 38.07 -1.22 25.64
N GLN A 176 37.26 -2.21 25.25
CA GLN A 176 36.60 -3.10 26.21
C GLN A 176 37.62 -3.90 27.02
N LYS A 177 38.64 -4.46 26.36
CA LYS A 177 39.72 -5.20 27.05
C LYS A 177 40.49 -4.31 28.04
N ILE A 178 40.81 -3.07 27.65
CA ILE A 178 41.46 -2.10 28.53
C ILE A 178 40.56 -1.73 29.72
N LEU A 179 39.25 -1.58 29.49
CA LEU A 179 38.26 -1.32 30.55
C LEU A 179 38.22 -2.48 31.56
N GLU A 180 38.19 -3.73 31.09
CA GLU A 180 38.21 -4.92 31.95
C GLU A 180 39.49 -4.98 32.79
N GLN A 181 40.65 -4.76 32.18
CA GLN A 181 41.92 -4.73 32.91
C GLN A 181 42.01 -3.57 33.92
N THR A 182 41.47 -2.40 33.57
CA THR A 182 41.39 -1.24 34.48
C THR A 182 40.49 -1.53 35.69
N THR A 183 39.39 -2.28 35.50
CA THR A 183 38.54 -2.71 36.63
C THR A 183 39.24 -3.69 37.56
N VAL A 184 40.02 -4.63 37.01
CA VAL A 184 40.82 -5.57 37.82
C VAL A 184 41.86 -4.82 38.67
N LEU A 185 42.54 -3.82 38.11
CA LEU A 185 43.48 -2.99 38.87
C LEU A 185 42.80 -2.21 39.98
N TYR A 186 41.59 -1.70 39.74
CA TYR A 186 40.84 -0.99 40.78
C TYR A 186 40.52 -1.91 41.96
N ASP A 187 40.09 -3.14 41.71
CA ASP A 187 39.78 -4.11 42.76
C ASP A 187 41.05 -4.52 43.56
N GLN A 188 42.20 -4.57 42.90
CA GLN A 188 43.48 -4.81 43.58
C GLN A 188 43.90 -3.67 44.52
N VAL A 189 43.53 -2.42 44.20
CA VAL A 189 43.79 -1.24 45.05
C VAL A 189 42.77 -1.13 46.21
N ARG A 190 41.71 -1.95 46.21
CA ARG A 190 40.54 -1.80 47.08
C ARG A 190 40.53 -2.76 48.29
N LEU A 191 41.33 -2.55 49.33
CA LEU A 191 41.08 -3.04 50.72
C LEU A 191 41.94 -2.29 51.78
N PRO A 192 41.52 -2.13 53.06
CA PRO A 192 40.22 -2.34 53.72
C PRO A 192 39.51 -1.02 54.12
N SER A 193 38.22 -1.17 54.42
CA SER A 193 37.10 -0.23 54.45
C SER A 193 37.12 0.99 55.40
N ASP A 194 38.24 1.36 56.03
CA ASP A 194 38.19 2.25 57.21
C ASP A 194 38.73 3.67 57.01
N CYS A 195 39.16 4.08 55.81
CA CYS A 195 39.85 5.38 55.64
C CYS A 195 39.26 6.38 54.62
N PHE A 196 38.14 6.09 53.95
CA PHE A 196 37.62 7.01 52.92
C PHE A 196 36.13 7.34 53.09
N SER A 197 35.75 7.85 54.26
CA SER A 197 34.48 8.57 54.42
C SER A 197 34.70 10.03 54.02
N THR A 198 34.06 10.47 52.93
CA THR A 198 33.21 11.69 52.82
C THR A 198 33.15 12.21 51.37
N SER A 199 34.21 12.07 50.56
CA SER A 199 34.23 12.63 49.18
C SER A 199 33.96 11.64 48.03
N PHE A 200 34.14 10.33 48.25
CA PHE A 200 34.07 9.33 47.17
C PHE A 200 32.83 8.42 47.19
N GLY A 201 32.03 8.44 48.27
CA GLY A 201 30.83 7.62 48.40
C GLY A 201 29.75 7.92 47.35
N ALA A 202 29.75 9.13 46.77
CA ALA A 202 28.82 9.53 45.72
C ALA A 202 29.13 8.91 44.33
N LEU A 203 30.38 8.52 44.08
CA LEU A 203 30.79 7.91 42.80
C LEU A 203 30.69 6.39 42.80
N GLN A 204 30.69 5.76 43.98
CA GLN A 204 30.62 4.31 44.13
C GLN A 204 29.43 3.61 43.44
N PRO A 205 28.18 4.12 43.45
CA PRO A 205 27.08 3.48 42.72
C PRO A 205 27.17 3.70 41.21
N LEU A 206 27.61 4.88 40.76
CA LEU A 206 27.82 5.20 39.34
C LEU A 206 28.85 4.28 38.70
N TRP A 207 29.93 3.96 39.41
CA TRP A 207 31.02 3.14 38.89
C TRP A 207 30.75 1.63 38.93
N LYS A 208 29.87 1.14 39.83
CA LYS A 208 29.45 -0.27 39.84
C LYS A 208 28.51 -0.62 38.69
N HIS A 209 27.75 0.33 38.16
CA HIS A 209 26.80 0.11 37.07
C HIS A 209 27.37 0.50 35.69
N PHE A 210 28.48 1.24 35.66
CA PHE A 210 29.09 1.71 34.42
C PHE A 210 29.61 0.60 33.49
N PRO A 211 30.35 -0.42 33.96
CA PRO A 211 30.82 -1.52 33.10
C PRO A 211 29.65 -2.32 32.52
N ILE A 212 28.56 -2.45 33.28
CA ILE A 212 27.34 -3.16 32.87
C ILE A 212 26.62 -2.38 31.77
N CYS A 213 26.48 -1.06 31.90
CA CYS A 213 25.88 -0.21 30.87
C CYS A 213 26.69 -0.18 29.56
N VAL A 214 28.03 -0.08 29.64
CA VAL A 214 28.90 -0.07 28.45
C VAL A 214 28.87 -1.43 27.75
N ARG A 215 28.96 -2.53 28.51
CA ARG A 215 28.86 -3.90 27.97
C ARG A 215 27.51 -4.17 27.29
N MET A 216 26.41 -3.65 27.86
CA MET A 216 25.07 -3.77 27.29
C MET A 216 24.85 -2.92 26.03
N GLN A 217 25.60 -1.83 25.86
CA GLN A 217 25.59 -1.02 24.63
C GLN A 217 26.41 -1.66 23.51
N ILE A 218 27.56 -2.27 23.82
CA ILE A 218 28.42 -2.94 22.84
C ILE A 218 27.76 -4.24 22.36
N SER A 219 27.18 -5.04 23.27
CA SER A 219 26.52 -6.31 22.90
C SER A 219 25.21 -6.16 22.13
N ARG A 220 24.58 -4.98 22.11
CA ARG A 220 23.35 -4.70 21.34
C ARG A 220 23.63 -4.32 19.87
N GLY A 221 24.88 -4.12 19.49
CA GLY A 221 25.30 -3.77 18.12
C GLY A 221 25.65 -4.95 17.22
N VAL A 222 25.59 -6.19 17.72
CA VAL A 222 25.99 -7.37 16.96
C VAL A 222 24.83 -8.37 16.89
N VAL A 223 24.60 -8.88 15.68
CA VAL A 223 23.69 -9.97 15.24
C VAL A 223 22.45 -9.52 14.46
N VAL A 224 22.59 -9.55 13.11
CA VAL A 224 21.68 -10.30 12.22
C VAL A 224 22.53 -10.96 11.11
N PRO A 225 22.37 -12.26 10.81
CA PRO A 225 23.08 -12.93 9.73
C PRO A 225 22.37 -12.73 8.38
N SER A 226 23.05 -12.09 7.43
CA SER A 226 22.61 -12.02 6.03
C SER A 226 22.98 -13.33 5.32
N GLN A 227 21.99 -14.18 5.05
CA GLN A 227 22.12 -15.25 4.06
C GLN A 227 21.81 -14.65 2.69
N SER A 228 22.81 -14.67 1.81
CA SER A 228 22.69 -14.34 0.39
C SER A 228 22.55 -15.62 -0.41
N ASP A 229 21.37 -15.85 -0.99
CA ASP A 229 21.14 -16.96 -1.92
C ASP A 229 21.70 -16.63 -3.31
N SER A 230 22.60 -17.50 -3.75
CA SER A 230 23.26 -17.51 -5.04
C SER A 230 22.49 -18.41 -6.01
N TRP A 231 21.72 -17.84 -6.95
CA TRP A 231 21.28 -18.54 -8.16
C TRP A 231 21.01 -17.55 -9.31
N THR A 232 21.94 -17.44 -10.25
CA THR A 232 21.72 -16.84 -11.57
C THR A 232 22.05 -17.88 -12.64
N MET A 233 21.06 -18.21 -13.48
CA MET A 233 21.24 -18.97 -14.73
C MET A 233 20.81 -18.06 -15.87
N THR A 234 21.78 -17.52 -16.60
CA THR A 234 21.59 -16.83 -17.88
C THR A 234 22.12 -17.72 -18.99
N GLU A 235 21.26 -18.09 -19.94
CA GLU A 235 21.69 -18.46 -21.29
C GLU A 235 20.91 -17.58 -22.30
N PRO A 236 21.60 -16.90 -23.24
CA PRO A 236 20.96 -16.27 -24.37
C PRO A 236 20.97 -17.22 -25.56
N ALA A 237 19.80 -17.48 -26.14
CA ALA A 237 19.69 -18.10 -27.45
C ALA A 237 19.41 -17.00 -28.49
N GLU A 238 20.41 -16.70 -29.30
CA GLU A 238 20.29 -15.92 -30.53
C GLU A 238 19.49 -16.74 -31.56
N GLY A 239 18.58 -16.06 -32.26
CA GLY A 239 17.83 -16.61 -33.38
C GLY A 239 17.45 -15.48 -34.33
N GLU A 240 18.27 -15.31 -35.36
CA GLU A 240 18.00 -14.49 -36.54
C GLU A 240 16.68 -14.89 -37.20
N SER A 241 15.88 -13.90 -37.61
CA SER A 241 14.94 -14.06 -38.71
C SER A 241 14.81 -12.74 -39.46
N ASP A 242 15.36 -12.72 -40.68
CA ASP A 242 15.00 -11.82 -41.77
C ASP A 242 13.48 -11.87 -42.02
N PHE A 243 12.84 -10.74 -42.35
CA PHE A 243 11.84 -10.61 -43.43
C PHE A 243 11.25 -9.16 -43.53
N PHE A 244 11.50 -8.51 -44.69
CA PHE A 244 10.69 -7.54 -45.48
C PHE A 244 10.13 -6.23 -44.86
N ASP A 245 10.80 -5.12 -45.18
CA ASP A 245 10.32 -3.91 -45.91
C ASP A 245 8.80 -3.56 -45.77
N ASP A 246 8.45 -2.77 -44.74
CA ASP A 246 7.17 -2.05 -44.60
C ASP A 246 7.39 -0.65 -43.96
N ASP A 247 8.43 0.05 -44.43
CA ASP A 247 8.99 1.28 -43.83
C ASP A 247 7.99 2.45 -43.68
N ASP A 248 6.88 2.49 -44.45
CA ASP A 248 5.96 3.63 -44.46
C ASP A 248 4.83 3.53 -43.40
N GLU A 249 4.44 2.32 -42.97
CA GLU A 249 3.44 2.12 -41.90
C GLU A 249 4.12 2.07 -40.52
N ASP A 250 5.32 1.46 -40.46
CA ASP A 250 6.18 1.44 -39.27
C ASP A 250 6.60 2.84 -38.83
N THR A 251 6.98 3.74 -39.75
CA THR A 251 7.41 5.10 -39.38
C THR A 251 6.29 5.97 -38.81
N LYS A 252 5.04 5.75 -39.24
CA LYS A 252 3.89 6.46 -38.69
C LYS A 252 3.51 5.91 -37.32
N GLN A 253 3.54 4.59 -37.16
CA GLN A 253 3.29 3.95 -35.87
C GLN A 253 4.38 4.29 -34.85
N ASP A 254 5.64 4.40 -35.29
CA ASP A 254 6.76 4.90 -34.49
C ASP A 254 6.57 6.37 -34.10
N SER A 255 6.05 7.21 -35.00
CA SER A 255 5.75 8.61 -34.70
C SER A 255 4.62 8.75 -33.67
N GLU A 256 3.57 7.94 -33.78
CA GLU A 256 2.46 7.90 -32.82
C GLU A 256 2.91 7.34 -31.46
N TRP A 257 3.73 6.29 -31.45
CA TRP A 257 4.30 5.72 -30.23
C TRP A 257 5.31 6.66 -29.55
N GLN A 258 6.14 7.37 -30.31
CA GLN A 258 7.01 8.43 -29.78
C GLN A 258 6.20 9.57 -29.16
N ALA A 259 5.08 9.96 -29.77
CA ALA A 259 4.18 10.96 -29.20
C ALA A 259 3.53 10.47 -27.90
N GLU A 260 3.11 9.20 -27.84
CA GLU A 260 2.55 8.60 -26.64
C GLU A 260 3.59 8.44 -25.52
N MET A 261 4.82 8.00 -25.84
CA MET A 261 5.93 7.93 -24.90
C MET A 261 6.26 9.31 -24.33
N THR A 262 6.28 10.33 -25.18
CA THR A 262 6.51 11.72 -24.76
C THR A 262 5.34 12.23 -23.89
N ALA A 263 4.10 11.87 -24.21
CA ALA A 263 2.94 12.22 -23.40
C ALA A 263 3.01 11.58 -22.01
N ILE A 264 3.33 10.28 -21.92
CA ILE A 264 3.51 9.55 -20.66
C ILE A 264 4.65 10.16 -19.85
N GLN A 265 5.78 10.46 -20.51
CA GLN A 265 6.92 11.09 -19.86
C GLN A 265 6.57 12.47 -19.32
N ASN A 266 5.81 13.28 -20.07
CA ASN A 266 5.33 14.58 -19.62
C ASN A 266 4.33 14.46 -18.47
N THR A 267 3.44 13.46 -18.49
CA THR A 267 2.51 13.20 -17.38
C THR A 267 3.25 12.79 -16.12
N HIS A 268 4.17 11.83 -16.21
CA HIS A 268 4.99 11.40 -15.08
C HIS A 268 5.86 12.55 -14.55
N GLN A 269 6.42 13.38 -15.45
CA GLN A 269 7.17 14.56 -15.06
C GLN A 269 6.29 15.60 -14.35
N SER A 270 5.05 15.80 -14.80
CA SER A 270 4.08 16.68 -14.13
C SER A 270 3.66 16.14 -12.76
N GLU A 271 3.51 14.82 -12.61
CA GLU A 271 3.22 14.18 -11.32
C GLU A 271 4.40 14.33 -10.34
N LEU A 272 5.63 14.10 -10.80
CA LEU A 272 6.84 14.32 -10.01
C LEU A 272 6.98 15.79 -9.59
N GLU A 273 6.65 16.73 -10.47
CA GLU A 273 6.61 18.16 -10.15
C GLU A 273 5.54 18.47 -9.11
N THR A 274 4.37 17.84 -9.19
CA THR A 274 3.29 17.99 -8.21
C THR A 274 3.70 17.45 -6.84
N ILE A 275 4.32 16.27 -6.80
CA ILE A 275 4.85 15.67 -5.56
C ILE A 275 5.98 16.54 -4.99
N ARG A 276 6.89 17.03 -5.84
CA ARG A 276 7.95 17.96 -5.42
C ARG A 276 7.34 19.23 -4.81
N HIS A 277 6.36 19.84 -5.46
CA HIS A 277 5.67 21.02 -4.94
C HIS A 277 4.90 20.74 -3.65
N HIS A 278 4.32 19.55 -3.49
CA HIS A 278 3.68 19.14 -2.25
C HIS A 278 4.68 19.11 -1.09
N TYR A 279 5.85 18.49 -1.28
CA TYR A 279 6.89 18.45 -0.25
C TYR A 279 7.56 19.81 -0.02
N GLU A 280 7.78 20.61 -1.07
CA GLU A 280 8.26 21.99 -0.94
C GLU A 280 7.28 22.82 -0.10
N HIS A 281 5.97 22.67 -0.34
CA HIS A 281 4.95 23.33 0.45
C HIS A 281 4.94 22.85 1.91
N GLN A 282 4.98 21.54 2.15
CA GLN A 282 5.07 21.00 3.50
C GLN A 282 6.31 21.51 4.24
N MET A 283 7.47 21.51 3.58
CA MET A 283 8.72 22.03 4.15
C MET A 283 8.64 23.53 4.41
N LYS A 284 7.99 24.30 3.54
CA LYS A 284 7.76 25.73 3.75
C LYS A 284 6.87 25.98 4.98
N VAL A 285 5.77 25.25 5.11
CA VAL A 285 4.88 25.35 6.28
C VAL A 285 5.63 24.99 7.57
N LEU A 286 6.47 23.95 7.56
CA LEU A 286 7.29 23.59 8.72
C LEU A 286 8.33 24.68 9.05
N ARG A 287 8.97 25.28 8.04
CA ARG A 287 9.91 26.41 8.24
C ARG A 287 9.20 27.63 8.83
N GLU A 288 8.04 27.99 8.31
CA GLU A 288 7.23 29.10 8.83
C GLU A 288 6.78 28.84 10.28
N ARG A 289 6.39 27.60 10.61
CA ARG A 289 6.07 27.19 11.99
C ARG A 289 7.28 27.31 12.92
N ILE A 290 8.46 26.86 12.48
CA ILE A 290 9.70 27.00 13.25
C ILE A 290 10.03 28.48 13.45
N GLU A 291 9.95 29.30 12.39
CA GLU A 291 10.24 30.74 12.46
C GLU A 291 9.25 31.48 13.38
N HIS A 292 7.97 31.12 13.36
CA HIS A 292 6.97 31.63 14.29
C HIS A 292 7.28 31.26 15.75
N GLU A 293 7.69 30.01 15.99
CA GLU A 293 8.05 29.54 17.32
C GLU A 293 9.36 30.20 17.82
N GLU A 294 10.33 30.40 16.94
CA GLU A 294 11.57 31.13 17.23
C GLU A 294 11.31 32.62 17.49
N ALA A 295 10.40 33.26 16.74
CA ALA A 295 10.00 34.64 16.99
C ALA A 295 9.25 34.77 18.33
N ARG A 296 8.42 33.78 18.67
CA ARG A 296 7.75 33.69 19.99
C ARG A 296 8.78 33.54 21.11
N ARG A 297 9.78 32.67 20.94
CA ARG A 297 10.91 32.52 21.88
C ARG A 297 11.71 33.82 22.04
N ARG A 298 12.01 34.53 20.95
CA ARG A 298 12.70 35.82 20.99
C ARG A 298 11.91 36.87 21.77
N LYS A 299 10.59 36.98 21.55
CA LYS A 299 9.72 37.88 22.34
C LYS A 299 9.73 37.52 23.82
N LEU A 300 9.60 36.24 24.17
CA LEU A 300 9.68 35.79 25.56
C LEU A 300 11.06 36.05 26.17
N GLN A 301 12.14 35.90 25.40
CA GLN A 301 13.49 36.21 25.86
C GLN A 301 13.69 37.73 26.07
N GLU A 302 13.16 38.57 25.18
CA GLU A 302 13.14 40.02 25.33
C GLU A 302 12.31 40.45 26.55
N GLU A 303 11.14 39.85 26.76
CA GLU A 303 10.33 40.05 27.97
C GLU A 303 11.06 39.59 29.22
N LEU A 304 11.76 38.45 29.20
CA LEU A 304 12.59 37.99 30.32
C LEU A 304 13.75 38.95 30.60
N VAL A 305 14.44 39.44 29.56
CA VAL A 305 15.50 40.45 29.70
C VAL A 305 14.91 41.75 30.25
N GLN A 306 13.74 42.17 29.78
CA GLN A 306 13.08 43.37 30.27
C GLN A 306 12.60 43.21 31.71
N ILE A 307 12.10 42.04 32.10
CA ILE A 307 11.74 41.70 33.48
C ILE A 307 12.98 41.66 34.36
N THR A 308 14.09 41.05 33.94
CA THR A 308 15.33 41.01 34.72
C THR A 308 16.01 42.37 34.87
N VAL A 309 15.99 43.21 33.83
CA VAL A 309 16.47 44.60 33.90
C VAL A 309 15.54 45.43 34.78
N SER A 310 14.23 45.21 34.69
CA SER A 310 13.24 45.83 35.59
C SER A 310 13.42 45.35 37.03
N ASP A 311 13.71 44.07 37.27
CA ASP A 311 13.92 43.49 38.60
C ASP A 311 15.27 43.91 39.19
N MET A 312 16.31 44.16 38.37
CA MET A 312 17.54 44.81 38.83
C MET A 312 17.31 46.28 39.17
N GLY A 313 16.55 47.02 38.35
CA GLY A 313 16.16 48.41 38.62
C GLY A 313 15.24 48.53 39.85
N ILE A 314 14.29 47.62 39.99
CA ILE A 314 13.38 47.50 41.13
C ILE A 314 14.17 47.06 42.36
N SER A 315 15.06 46.06 42.30
CA SER A 315 15.90 45.65 43.44
C SER A 315 16.79 46.78 43.94
N TYR A 316 17.31 47.65 43.06
CA TYR A 316 18.05 48.83 43.48
C TYR A 316 17.16 49.88 44.17
N LEU A 317 15.88 50.00 43.78
CA LEU A 317 14.92 50.94 44.39
C LEU A 317 14.12 50.37 45.59
N THR A 318 13.83 49.06 45.64
CA THR A 318 12.99 48.41 46.66
C THR A 318 13.79 47.90 47.85
N CYS A 319 15.07 47.52 47.66
CA CYS A 319 15.99 47.35 48.79
C CYS A 319 16.16 48.64 49.59
N GLN A 320 15.86 49.79 48.98
CA GLN A 320 15.98 51.10 49.63
C GLN A 320 14.69 51.54 50.35
N PHE A 321 13.49 50.99 50.04
CA PHE A 321 12.24 51.57 50.59
C PHE A 321 11.04 50.68 51.01
N LEU A 322 10.80 49.41 50.62
CA LEU A 322 9.61 48.68 51.15
C LEU A 322 9.67 47.13 51.10
N ASN A 323 9.02 46.52 52.10
CA ASN A 323 8.81 45.11 52.47
C ASN A 323 8.61 44.04 51.34
N PRO A 324 8.77 42.72 51.66
CA PRO A 324 8.90 41.62 50.70
C PRO A 324 7.65 40.95 50.05
N PRO A 325 6.36 41.29 50.31
CA PRO A 325 5.26 40.44 49.83
C PRO A 325 4.92 40.56 48.33
N LEU A 326 5.49 41.52 47.58
CA LEU A 326 5.17 41.71 46.15
C LEU A 326 5.94 40.78 45.19
N PHE A 327 7.07 40.23 45.62
CA PHE A 327 7.88 39.34 44.78
C PHE A 327 7.25 37.95 44.64
N GLN A 328 6.54 37.50 45.67
CA GLN A 328 5.88 36.19 45.71
C GLN A 328 4.68 36.13 44.76
N THR A 329 3.86 37.18 44.74
CA THR A 329 2.66 37.26 43.90
C THR A 329 2.96 37.24 42.40
N ARG A 330 4.11 37.82 41.98
CA ARG A 330 4.53 37.86 40.58
C ARG A 330 5.07 36.50 40.10
N ASN A 331 5.74 35.76 40.98
CA ASN A 331 6.21 34.41 40.71
C ASN A 331 5.04 33.41 40.65
N ASP A 332 4.06 33.56 41.53
CA ASP A 332 2.85 32.73 41.51
C ASP A 332 2.00 32.97 40.25
N GLN A 333 1.93 34.22 39.77
CA GLN A 333 1.25 34.55 38.51
C GLN A 333 1.96 33.96 37.29
N SER A 334 3.30 34.07 37.20
CA SER A 334 4.04 33.49 36.07
C SER A 334 3.96 31.96 36.07
N LEU A 335 4.02 31.31 37.24
CA LEU A 335 3.85 29.87 37.38
C LEU A 335 2.45 29.41 36.96
N THR A 336 1.42 30.19 37.28
CA THR A 336 0.03 29.89 36.90
C THR A 336 -0.17 29.99 35.38
N THR A 337 0.39 31.02 34.74
CA THR A 337 0.33 31.18 33.29
C THR A 337 1.06 30.04 32.55
N VAL A 338 2.23 29.64 33.04
CA VAL A 338 2.98 28.51 32.45
C VAL A 338 2.25 27.19 32.65
N LYS A 339 1.64 26.97 33.83
CA LYS A 339 0.79 25.79 34.07
C LYS A 339 -0.40 25.77 33.13
N ALA A 340 -1.09 26.90 32.96
CA ALA A 340 -2.21 27.01 32.04
C ALA A 340 -1.78 26.70 30.59
N SER A 341 -0.64 27.21 30.12
CA SER A 341 -0.19 26.92 28.75
C SER A 341 0.21 25.45 28.55
N PHE A 342 0.78 24.79 29.56
CA PHE A 342 1.07 23.35 29.48
C PHE A 342 -0.22 22.52 29.48
N GLU A 343 -1.21 22.92 30.29
CA GLU A 343 -2.53 22.29 30.30
C GLU A 343 -3.21 22.44 28.92
N ASP A 344 -3.18 23.64 28.33
CA ASP A 344 -3.75 23.91 27.00
C ASP A 344 -3.10 23.05 25.91
N VAL A 345 -1.77 22.89 25.92
CA VAL A 345 -1.04 22.04 24.95
C VAL A 345 -1.37 20.56 25.15
N LEU A 346 -1.52 20.10 26.40
CA LEU A 346 -1.92 18.72 26.69
C LEU A 346 -3.37 18.46 26.28
N GLU A 347 -4.25 19.45 26.43
CA GLU A 347 -5.63 19.38 25.98
C GLU A 347 -5.71 19.36 24.45
N GLU A 348 -4.96 20.24 23.77
CA GLU A 348 -4.87 20.28 22.30
C GLU A 348 -4.34 18.95 21.72
N GLN A 349 -3.33 18.33 22.33
CA GLN A 349 -2.87 17.00 21.91
C GLN A 349 -3.93 15.92 22.15
N ARG A 350 -4.64 15.98 23.28
CA ARG A 350 -5.69 15.02 23.61
C ARG A 350 -6.88 15.13 22.66
N THR A 351 -7.29 16.36 22.33
CA THR A 351 -8.35 16.61 21.36
C THR A 351 -7.90 16.25 19.96
N GLY A 352 -6.66 16.57 19.57
CA GLY A 352 -6.10 16.20 18.27
C GLY A 352 -6.09 14.69 18.04
N PHE A 353 -5.60 13.89 19.00
CA PHE A 353 -5.66 12.43 18.89
C PHE A 353 -7.10 11.89 18.89
N GLN A 354 -7.99 12.51 19.65
CA GLN A 354 -9.41 12.12 19.67
C GLN A 354 -10.07 12.40 18.32
N GLU A 355 -9.81 13.56 17.72
CA GLU A 355 -10.30 13.95 16.40
C GLU A 355 -9.71 13.08 15.29
N GLU A 356 -8.41 12.78 15.32
CA GLU A 356 -7.78 11.84 14.39
C GLU A 356 -8.39 10.44 14.49
N MET A 357 -8.63 9.96 15.72
CA MET A 357 -9.30 8.68 15.96
C MET A 357 -10.77 8.67 15.49
N GLU A 358 -11.47 9.79 15.56
CA GLU A 358 -12.84 9.92 15.02
C GLU A 358 -12.85 10.02 13.50
N GLN A 359 -11.90 10.75 12.93
CA GLN A 359 -11.73 10.87 11.49
C GLN A 359 -11.40 9.52 10.87
N LEU A 360 -10.47 8.77 11.46
CA LEU A 360 -10.09 7.44 10.98
C LEU A 360 -11.27 6.46 11.03
N ARG A 361 -12.09 6.51 12.10
CA ARG A 361 -13.33 5.71 12.19
C ARG A 361 -14.33 6.10 11.11
N LYS A 362 -14.47 7.40 10.82
CA LYS A 362 -15.39 7.90 9.80
C LYS A 362 -14.94 7.53 8.39
N GLU A 363 -13.63 7.60 8.11
CA GLU A 363 -13.04 7.19 6.84
C GLU A 363 -13.18 5.68 6.63
N HIS A 364 -12.84 4.87 7.64
CA HIS A 364 -13.05 3.43 7.58
C HIS A 364 -14.53 3.07 7.33
N GLN A 365 -15.46 3.75 8.01
CA GLN A 365 -16.89 3.54 7.79
C GLN A 365 -17.32 3.94 6.37
N ARG A 366 -16.77 5.04 5.83
CA ARG A 366 -17.02 5.48 4.46
C ARG A 366 -16.52 4.44 3.44
N GLU A 367 -15.30 3.95 3.61
CA GLU A 367 -14.72 2.91 2.75
C GLU A 367 -15.55 1.62 2.78
N LEU A 368 -15.98 1.19 3.96
CA LEU A 368 -16.84 0.02 4.12
C LEU A 368 -18.17 0.20 3.36
N ASP A 369 -18.75 1.41 3.36
CA ASP A 369 -20.00 1.68 2.67
C ASP A 369 -19.81 1.79 1.15
N GLU A 370 -18.66 2.30 0.69
CA GLU A 370 -18.24 2.28 -0.72
C GLU A 370 -18.02 0.85 -1.22
N GLU A 371 -17.33 0.00 -0.45
CA GLU A 371 -17.13 -1.42 -0.77
C GLU A 371 -18.47 -2.18 -0.82
N LYS A 372 -19.37 -1.94 0.15
CA LYS A 372 -20.74 -2.50 0.13
C LYS A 372 -21.55 -2.02 -1.08
N ALA A 373 -21.34 -0.79 -1.54
CA ALA A 373 -22.01 -0.27 -2.72
C ALA A 373 -21.45 -0.91 -4.00
N ALA A 374 -20.13 -1.00 -4.13
CA ALA A 374 -19.46 -1.67 -5.23
C ALA A 374 -19.85 -3.15 -5.32
N THR A 375 -19.88 -3.86 -4.18
CA THR A 375 -20.31 -5.26 -4.11
C THR A 375 -21.77 -5.43 -4.51
N ARG A 376 -22.65 -4.51 -4.11
CA ARG A 376 -24.06 -4.52 -4.57
C ARG A 376 -24.16 -4.36 -6.09
N LEU A 377 -23.42 -3.42 -6.67
CA LEU A 377 -23.38 -3.23 -8.12
C LEU A 377 -22.83 -4.45 -8.86
N ALA A 378 -21.78 -5.08 -8.35
CA ALA A 378 -21.22 -6.30 -8.91
C ALA A 378 -22.24 -7.45 -8.89
N LEU A 379 -22.95 -7.64 -7.78
CA LEU A 379 -24.01 -8.65 -7.68
C LEU A 379 -25.19 -8.37 -8.61
N GLU A 380 -25.58 -7.10 -8.81
CA GLU A 380 -26.59 -6.73 -9.80
C GLU A 380 -26.14 -6.98 -11.24
N ALA A 381 -24.87 -6.70 -11.55
CA ALA A 381 -24.30 -6.97 -12.86
C ALA A 381 -24.30 -8.48 -13.16
N VAL A 382 -23.88 -9.31 -12.20
CA VAL A 382 -23.93 -10.77 -12.31
C VAL A 382 -25.37 -11.27 -12.50
N ARG A 383 -26.33 -10.73 -11.74
CA ARG A 383 -27.75 -11.10 -11.92
C ARG A 383 -28.27 -10.73 -13.31
N ARG A 384 -27.98 -9.53 -13.81
CA ARG A 384 -28.38 -9.13 -15.18
C ARG A 384 -27.74 -10.01 -16.23
N ALA A 385 -26.44 -10.28 -16.12
CA ALA A 385 -25.74 -11.17 -17.04
C ALA A 385 -26.37 -12.57 -17.05
N HIS A 386 -26.67 -13.12 -15.88
CA HIS A 386 -27.31 -14.42 -15.77
C HIS A 386 -28.74 -14.45 -16.34
N GLU A 387 -29.54 -13.40 -16.12
CA GLU A 387 -30.87 -13.27 -16.73
C GLU A 387 -30.81 -13.15 -18.26
N GLU A 388 -29.80 -12.45 -18.79
CA GLU A 388 -29.55 -12.33 -20.23
C GLU A 388 -29.08 -13.65 -20.84
N GLU A 389 -28.22 -14.41 -20.16
CA GLU A 389 -27.86 -15.77 -20.57
C GLU A 389 -29.07 -16.71 -20.59
N LEU A 390 -29.94 -16.64 -19.58
CA LEU A 390 -31.19 -17.42 -19.55
C LEU A 390 -32.12 -17.04 -20.71
N LYS A 391 -32.26 -15.74 -21.02
CA LYS A 391 -33.03 -15.27 -22.18
C LYS A 391 -32.42 -15.73 -23.50
N GLN A 392 -31.09 -15.68 -23.64
CA GLN A 392 -30.38 -16.17 -24.83
C GLN A 392 -30.50 -17.69 -24.98
N ALA A 393 -30.43 -18.45 -23.88
CA ALA A 393 -30.62 -19.89 -23.88
C ALA A 393 -32.07 -20.27 -24.22
N ALA A 394 -33.06 -19.51 -23.74
CA ALA A 394 -34.45 -19.67 -24.12
C ALA A 394 -34.69 -19.38 -25.61
N LEU A 395 -34.09 -18.32 -26.15
CA LEU A 395 -34.15 -17.99 -27.58
C LEU A 395 -33.47 -19.06 -28.45
N LYS A 396 -32.34 -19.62 -28.01
CA LYS A 396 -31.67 -20.75 -28.69
C LYS A 396 -32.49 -22.04 -28.66
N LYS A 397 -33.32 -22.28 -27.63
CA LYS A 397 -34.23 -23.44 -27.57
C LYS A 397 -35.45 -23.32 -28.49
N VAL A 398 -35.89 -22.11 -28.81
CA VAL A 398 -37.03 -21.87 -29.72
C VAL A 398 -36.62 -22.05 -31.20
N ASN A 399 -35.32 -21.94 -31.50
CA ASN A 399 -34.76 -22.02 -32.85
C ASN A 399 -33.74 -23.18 -32.95
N GLY A 400 -34.18 -24.43 -33.01
CA GLY A 400 -33.22 -25.53 -33.21
C GLY A 400 -33.77 -26.95 -33.21
N GLU A 401 -34.09 -27.43 -34.40
CA GLU A 401 -34.02 -28.83 -34.83
C GLU A 401 -32.59 -29.38 -34.56
N LYS A 402 -32.34 -30.15 -33.49
CA LYS A 402 -31.00 -30.75 -33.21
C LYS A 402 -30.97 -31.79 -32.06
N ASP A 403 -31.79 -32.83 -32.15
CA ASP A 403 -31.92 -33.84 -31.06
C ASP A 403 -30.65 -34.70 -30.82
N ARG A 404 -29.71 -34.74 -31.79
CA ARG A 404 -28.45 -35.51 -31.69
C ARG A 404 -27.27 -34.75 -31.09
N ASP A 405 -27.23 -33.42 -31.24
CA ASP A 405 -26.16 -32.58 -30.66
C ASP A 405 -26.38 -32.36 -29.15
N VAL A 406 -27.66 -32.22 -28.74
CA VAL A 406 -28.05 -32.00 -27.34
C VAL A 406 -27.66 -33.16 -26.44
N THR A 407 -27.77 -34.40 -26.93
CA THR A 407 -27.43 -35.60 -26.14
C THR A 407 -25.91 -35.68 -25.87
N ARG A 408 -25.08 -35.31 -26.85
CA ARG A 408 -23.62 -35.29 -26.70
C ARG A 408 -23.16 -34.12 -25.82
N GLN A 409 -23.80 -32.97 -25.96
CA GLN A 409 -23.53 -31.79 -25.13
C GLN A 409 -23.97 -32.02 -23.67
N ASN A 410 -25.09 -32.71 -23.44
CA ASN A 410 -25.52 -33.12 -22.11
C ASN A 410 -24.57 -34.14 -21.47
N ALA A 411 -24.03 -35.10 -22.22
CA ALA A 411 -23.03 -36.03 -21.71
C ALA A 411 -21.73 -35.31 -21.28
N MET A 412 -21.28 -34.31 -22.06
CA MET A 412 -20.12 -33.49 -21.72
C MET A 412 -20.38 -32.57 -20.52
N LEU A 413 -21.58 -31.99 -20.41
CA LEU A 413 -21.98 -31.20 -19.24
C LEU A 413 -22.03 -32.05 -17.97
N GLU A 414 -22.49 -33.30 -18.06
CA GLU A 414 -22.53 -34.22 -16.93
C GLU A 414 -21.12 -34.65 -16.52
N GLN A 415 -20.22 -34.88 -17.48
CA GLN A 415 -18.79 -35.10 -17.20
C GLN A 415 -18.16 -33.90 -16.48
N MET A 416 -18.39 -32.68 -16.95
CA MET A 416 -17.86 -31.48 -16.27
C MET A 416 -18.46 -31.29 -14.87
N ARG A 417 -19.73 -31.67 -14.65
CA ARG A 417 -20.33 -31.69 -13.30
C ARG A 417 -19.67 -32.72 -12.40
N GLU A 418 -19.36 -33.90 -12.93
CA GLU A 418 -18.66 -34.95 -12.18
C GLU A 418 -17.22 -34.53 -11.83
N GLU A 419 -16.50 -33.91 -12.77
CA GLU A 419 -15.17 -33.34 -12.51
C GLU A 419 -15.24 -32.20 -11.47
N LEU A 420 -16.24 -31.31 -11.55
CA LEU A 420 -16.41 -30.22 -10.59
C LEU A 420 -16.75 -30.73 -9.18
N THR A 421 -17.58 -31.77 -9.07
CA THR A 421 -17.95 -32.39 -7.79
C THR A 421 -16.76 -33.13 -7.19
N ASN A 422 -15.99 -33.87 -8.00
CA ASN A 422 -14.76 -34.52 -7.56
C ASN A 422 -13.71 -33.49 -7.12
N LEU A 423 -13.55 -32.38 -7.84
CA LEU A 423 -12.63 -31.31 -7.48
C LEU A 423 -13.07 -30.62 -6.17
N SER A 424 -14.38 -30.40 -6.00
CA SER A 424 -14.94 -29.84 -4.76
C SER A 424 -14.73 -30.78 -3.56
N ALA A 425 -14.85 -32.08 -3.77
CA ALA A 425 -14.56 -33.08 -2.74
C ALA A 425 -13.05 -33.13 -2.41
N ALA A 426 -12.18 -33.09 -3.41
CA ALA A 426 -10.73 -33.04 -3.20
C ALA A 426 -10.28 -31.76 -2.49
N TYR A 427 -10.86 -30.61 -2.85
CA TYR A 427 -10.58 -29.33 -2.21
C TYR A 427 -11.05 -29.31 -0.75
N SER A 428 -12.27 -29.79 -0.49
CA SER A 428 -12.78 -29.87 0.89
C SER A 428 -11.96 -30.82 1.77
N ALA A 429 -11.50 -31.96 1.22
CA ALA A 429 -10.55 -32.84 1.92
C ALA A 429 -9.22 -32.13 2.24
N LYS A 430 -8.66 -31.37 1.29
CA LYS A 430 -7.44 -30.58 1.51
C LYS A 430 -7.61 -29.47 2.56
N CYS A 431 -8.77 -28.81 2.60
CA CYS A 431 -9.04 -27.80 3.64
C CYS A 431 -9.02 -28.43 5.04
N VAL A 432 -9.57 -29.65 5.18
CA VAL A 432 -9.53 -30.39 6.45
C VAL A 432 -8.11 -30.81 6.81
N GLU A 433 -7.32 -31.26 5.83
CA GLU A 433 -5.90 -31.59 6.04
C GLU A 433 -5.09 -30.37 6.47
N ASN A 434 -5.26 -29.22 5.81
CA ASN A 434 -4.58 -27.98 6.19
C ASN A 434 -4.95 -27.55 7.62
N ALA A 435 -6.23 -27.61 7.99
CA ALA A 435 -6.65 -27.31 9.36
C ALA A 435 -6.00 -28.25 10.39
N GLN A 436 -5.83 -29.54 10.07
CA GLN A 436 -5.11 -30.50 10.93
C GLN A 436 -3.61 -30.21 11.02
N LEU A 437 -2.99 -29.76 9.92
CA LEU A 437 -1.58 -29.37 9.91
C LEU A 437 -1.35 -28.09 10.72
N ASP A 438 -2.25 -27.12 10.63
CA ASP A 438 -2.22 -25.90 11.43
C ASP A 438 -2.33 -26.22 12.92
N GLU A 439 -3.26 -27.10 13.32
CA GLU A 439 -3.41 -27.54 14.71
C GLU A 439 -2.14 -28.26 15.23
N ARG A 440 -1.50 -29.08 14.39
CA ARG A 440 -0.22 -29.74 14.73
C ARG A 440 0.93 -28.74 14.86
N LEU A 441 0.99 -27.75 13.97
CA LEU A 441 2.00 -26.69 14.02
C LEU A 441 1.82 -25.84 15.28
N SER A 442 0.59 -25.47 15.63
CA SER A 442 0.29 -24.77 16.88
C SER A 442 0.71 -25.58 18.11
N ALA A 443 0.42 -26.88 18.15
CA ALA A 443 0.82 -27.74 19.26
C ALA A 443 2.36 -27.84 19.42
N LEU A 444 3.10 -27.95 18.31
CA LEU A 444 4.57 -27.98 18.32
C LEU A 444 5.17 -26.63 18.75
N MET A 445 4.55 -25.52 18.34
CA MET A 445 4.98 -24.19 18.75
C MET A 445 4.77 -23.97 20.27
N GLU A 446 3.63 -24.38 20.81
CA GLU A 446 3.38 -24.33 22.26
C GLU A 446 4.31 -25.24 23.06
N GLU A 447 4.70 -26.39 22.52
CA GLU A 447 5.68 -27.28 23.15
C GLU A 447 7.06 -26.62 23.20
N ARG A 448 7.50 -25.99 22.09
CA ARG A 448 8.74 -25.23 22.02
C ARG A 448 8.75 -24.03 22.97
N GLU A 449 7.63 -23.33 23.12
CA GLU A 449 7.50 -22.24 24.10
C GLU A 449 7.64 -22.76 25.53
N ARG A 450 6.98 -23.88 25.88
CA ARG A 450 7.12 -24.52 27.19
C ARG A 450 8.51 -25.08 27.48
N GLU A 451 9.27 -25.47 26.45
CA GLU A 451 10.68 -25.86 26.59
C GLU A 451 11.61 -24.65 26.79
N ASN A 452 11.34 -23.51 26.15
CA ASN A 452 12.11 -22.28 26.34
C ASN A 452 11.86 -21.61 27.70
N GLU A 453 10.72 -21.89 28.35
CA GLU A 453 10.36 -21.38 29.68
C GLU A 453 10.90 -22.22 30.85
N LYS A 454 11.51 -23.38 30.59
CA LYS A 454 12.18 -24.24 31.58
C LYS A 454 13.70 -24.04 31.54
#